data_AF-A0A2N9BB42-F1
#
_entry.id   AF-A0A2N9BB42-F1
#
_cell.length_a   1.000
_cell.length_b   1.000
_cell.length_c   1.000
_cell.angle_alpha   90.00
_cell.angle_beta   90.00
_cell.angle_gamma   90.00
#
_symmetry.space_group_name_H-M   'P 1'
#
loop_
_entity.id
_entity.type
_entity.pdbx_description
1 polymer ?
#
loop_
_entity_poly.entity_id
_entity_poly.type
_entity_poly.pdbx_seq_one_letter_code
_entity_poly.pdbx_strand_id
1 'polypeptide(L)'
;MAGITGLGTTYNLPNYTGILHSLTPADTPFFSAIGGLTGGGQTDSIEFEWQTYDLRAAAQNAKLEGADAPTGQERVRANVSNIVQIHHETVEVSYTKLAATQAKAGINNAERNPVTNELDWQVEQMLKQMVRDIEFSFLRGTYNKPADNTVARQTRGLLEAIVTNVVAGGAATLTEDMVLDLLESVWDNGGIQESETATLLCGSVHPPA
;
A
#
# COMPACT_ATOMS: atom_id res chain seq x y z
N MET A 1 -12.09 14.14 10.70
CA MET A 1 -12.15 15.60 10.95
C MET A 1 -11.67 16.29 9.70
N ALA A 2 -12.26 17.40 9.28
CA ALA A 2 -11.81 18.10 8.08
C ALA A 2 -10.48 18.82 8.38
N GLY A 3 -9.46 18.58 7.55
CA GLY A 3 -8.24 19.38 7.56
C GLY A 3 -8.48 20.77 6.95
N ILE A 4 -7.51 21.67 7.10
CA ILE A 4 -7.52 22.97 6.43
C ILE A 4 -6.64 22.92 5.18
N THR A 5 -6.95 23.74 4.18
CA THR A 5 -6.10 23.94 3.00
C THR A 5 -5.54 25.37 3.02
N GLY A 6 -4.23 25.50 2.82
CA GLY A 6 -3.52 26.78 2.90
C GLY A 6 -3.01 27.13 4.30
N LEU A 7 -2.67 28.41 4.52
CA LEU A 7 -1.94 28.87 5.70
C LEU A 7 -2.65 28.57 7.04
N GLY A 8 -1.93 27.91 7.94
CA GLY A 8 -2.30 27.69 9.33
C GLY A 8 -2.19 28.97 10.18
N THR A 9 -3.29 29.41 10.75
CA THR A 9 -3.42 30.60 11.60
C THR A 9 -4.04 30.24 12.95
N THR A 10 -4.01 31.16 13.90
CA THR A 10 -4.67 30.99 15.21
C THR A 10 -6.19 30.84 15.11
N TYR A 11 -6.80 31.21 13.98
CA TYR A 11 -8.25 31.13 13.78
C TYR A 11 -8.72 29.77 13.24
N ASN A 12 -7.89 29.10 12.44
CA ASN A 12 -8.25 27.85 11.76
C ASN A 12 -7.52 26.62 12.33
N LEU A 13 -6.49 26.81 13.17
CA LEU A 13 -5.85 25.77 13.98
C LEU A 13 -6.07 26.07 15.46
N PRO A 14 -7.22 25.68 16.04
CA PRO A 14 -7.55 25.99 17.43
C PRO A 14 -6.67 25.21 18.41
N ASN A 15 -6.22 25.87 19.49
CA ASN A 15 -5.52 25.22 20.61
C ASN A 15 -6.53 24.79 21.68
N TYR A 16 -6.33 23.59 22.22
CA TYR A 16 -7.13 23.02 23.30
C TYR A 16 -6.25 22.56 24.46
N THR A 17 -6.87 22.15 25.56
CA THR A 17 -6.16 21.76 26.80
C THR A 17 -6.27 20.25 27.02
N GLY A 18 -5.25 19.66 27.65
CA GLY A 18 -5.25 18.24 28.01
C GLY A 18 -4.54 17.34 26.99
N ILE A 19 -4.66 16.03 27.14
CA ILE A 19 -4.00 15.05 26.27
C ILE A 19 -4.67 15.06 24.88
N LEU A 20 -3.86 15.10 23.83
CA LEU A 20 -4.33 14.95 22.45
C LEU A 20 -4.35 13.47 22.07
N HIS A 21 -5.53 12.95 21.74
CA HIS A 21 -5.71 11.56 21.30
C HIS A 21 -5.82 11.50 19.76
N SER A 22 -5.01 10.66 19.12
CA SER A 22 -5.22 10.29 17.72
C SER A 22 -6.34 9.27 17.63
N LEU A 23 -7.41 9.62 16.91
CA LEU A 23 -8.54 8.72 16.67
C LEU A 23 -8.35 7.86 15.41
N THR A 24 -7.50 8.32 14.49
CA THR A 24 -7.27 7.62 13.24
C THR A 24 -6.16 6.58 13.41
N PRO A 25 -6.36 5.32 12.98
CA PRO A 25 -5.30 4.33 12.98
C PRO A 25 -4.12 4.81 12.13
N ALA A 26 -2.93 4.84 12.73
CA ALA A 26 -1.69 5.23 12.06
C ALA A 26 -0.89 4.03 11.52
N ASP A 27 -1.33 2.81 11.83
CA ASP A 27 -0.59 1.60 11.54
C ASP A 27 -0.62 1.27 10.04
N THR A 28 0.55 0.91 9.50
CA THR A 28 0.74 0.47 8.10
C THR A 28 1.42 -0.91 8.10
N PRO A 29 0.64 -1.99 8.31
CA PRO A 29 1.18 -3.31 8.54
C PRO A 29 1.92 -3.88 7.33
N PHE A 30 1.42 -3.65 6.10
CA PHE A 30 2.07 -4.16 4.89
C PHE A 30 3.39 -3.44 4.63
N PHE A 31 3.41 -2.10 4.70
CA PHE A 31 4.61 -1.28 4.55
C PHE A 31 5.69 -1.66 5.57
N SER A 32 5.29 -1.92 6.81
CA SER A 32 6.21 -2.34 7.87
C SER A 32 6.74 -3.76 7.61
N ALA A 33 5.89 -4.68 7.14
CA ALA A 33 6.27 -6.05 6.85
C ALA A 33 7.28 -6.18 5.70
N ILE A 34 7.20 -5.29 4.70
CA ILE A 34 8.15 -5.26 3.56
C ILE A 34 9.45 -4.49 3.86
N GLY A 35 9.71 -4.15 5.12
CA GLY A 35 10.96 -3.53 5.58
C GLY A 35 10.84 -2.05 5.96
N GLY A 36 9.69 -1.40 5.71
CA GLY A 36 9.46 -0.01 6.04
C GLY A 36 10.53 0.94 5.48
N LEU A 37 10.73 2.07 6.16
CA LEU A 37 11.72 3.09 5.77
C LEU A 37 13.18 2.67 5.94
N THR A 38 13.46 1.69 6.80
CA THR A 38 14.84 1.29 7.15
C THR A 38 15.33 0.07 6.39
N GLY A 39 14.41 -0.80 5.94
CA GLY A 39 14.71 -2.01 5.18
C GLY A 39 14.58 -1.85 3.68
N GLY A 40 14.02 -0.74 3.19
CA GLY A 40 13.94 -0.42 1.78
C GLY A 40 15.29 -0.01 1.17
N GLY A 41 15.53 -0.40 -0.09
CA GLY A 41 16.67 0.06 -0.87
C GLY A 41 16.39 1.37 -1.60
N GLN A 42 17.43 2.19 -1.81
CA GLN A 42 17.34 3.36 -2.70
C GLN A 42 17.62 2.94 -4.16
N THR A 43 16.97 3.61 -5.11
CA THR A 43 17.20 3.43 -6.54
C THR A 43 17.24 4.78 -7.25
N ASP A 44 17.95 4.82 -8.38
CA ASP A 44 17.93 5.96 -9.29
C ASP A 44 16.94 5.76 -10.46
N SER A 45 16.33 4.57 -10.57
CA SER A 45 15.33 4.28 -11.61
C SER A 45 13.93 4.69 -11.17
N ILE A 46 13.15 5.20 -12.13
CA ILE A 46 11.73 5.47 -11.93
C ILE A 46 10.84 4.29 -12.33
N GLU A 47 11.40 3.30 -13.02
CA GLU A 47 10.67 2.13 -13.52
C GLU A 47 11.45 0.86 -13.21
N PHE A 48 10.71 -0.20 -12.90
CA PHE A 48 11.25 -1.53 -12.64
C PHE A 48 10.55 -2.53 -13.53
N GLU A 49 11.33 -3.40 -14.15
CA GLU A 49 10.82 -4.47 -15.00
C GLU A 49 11.35 -5.83 -14.54
N TRP A 50 10.53 -6.86 -14.79
CA TRP A 50 10.91 -8.26 -14.65
C TRP A 50 10.30 -9.08 -15.77
N GLN A 51 10.88 -10.26 -15.98
CA GLN A 51 10.46 -11.14 -17.06
C GLN A 51 9.74 -12.36 -16.50
N THR A 52 8.74 -12.82 -17.23
CA THR A 52 8.03 -14.07 -16.96
C THR A 52 8.17 -15.01 -18.16
N TYR A 53 8.10 -16.31 -17.89
CA TYR A 53 8.04 -17.36 -18.91
C TYR A 53 7.19 -18.50 -18.37
N ASP A 54 6.69 -19.35 -19.26
CA ASP A 54 5.97 -20.56 -18.89
C ASP A 54 6.73 -21.82 -19.30
N LEU A 55 6.29 -22.94 -18.74
CA LEU A 55 6.65 -24.26 -19.21
C LEU A 55 5.43 -24.88 -19.89
N ARG A 56 5.67 -25.87 -20.75
CA ARG A 56 4.59 -26.67 -21.30
C ARG A 56 3.87 -27.41 -20.15
N ALA A 57 2.56 -27.60 -20.29
CA ALA A 57 1.80 -28.45 -19.37
C ALA A 57 2.41 -29.87 -19.27
N ALA A 58 2.46 -30.40 -18.04
CA ALA A 58 2.95 -31.75 -17.81
C ALA A 58 2.04 -32.76 -18.53
N ALA A 59 2.66 -33.66 -19.31
CA ALA A 59 1.96 -34.71 -20.04
C ALA A 59 2.94 -35.83 -20.35
N GLN A 60 2.45 -37.05 -20.57
CA GLN A 60 3.28 -38.19 -20.94
C GLN A 60 3.96 -37.93 -22.29
N ASN A 61 5.25 -37.56 -22.25
CA ASN A 61 6.03 -37.22 -23.43
C ASN A 61 6.58 -38.45 -24.15
N ALA A 62 5.75 -39.46 -24.41
CA ALA A 62 6.21 -40.68 -25.06
C ALA A 62 6.77 -40.40 -26.46
N LYS A 63 7.81 -41.13 -26.84
CA LYS A 63 8.40 -41.14 -28.18
C LYS A 63 8.57 -42.59 -28.60
N LEU A 64 8.27 -42.89 -29.85
CA LEU A 64 8.44 -44.22 -30.40
C LEU A 64 9.93 -44.50 -30.59
N GLU A 65 10.35 -45.72 -30.27
CA GLU A 65 11.71 -46.19 -30.52
C GLU A 65 12.01 -46.15 -32.03
N GLY A 66 13.08 -45.45 -32.43
CA GLY A 66 13.46 -45.28 -33.83
C GLY A 66 12.73 -44.16 -34.59
N ALA A 67 11.88 -43.38 -33.94
CA ALA A 67 11.25 -42.21 -34.58
C ALA A 67 12.24 -41.07 -34.81
N ASP A 68 11.93 -40.23 -35.80
CA ASP A 68 12.65 -38.98 -36.06
C ASP A 68 12.65 -38.07 -34.83
N ALA A 69 13.67 -37.22 -34.73
CA ALA A 69 13.78 -36.25 -33.64
C ALA A 69 12.53 -35.35 -33.60
N PRO A 70 11.99 -35.06 -32.41
CA PRO A 70 10.86 -34.13 -32.29
C PRO A 70 11.20 -32.76 -32.86
N THR A 71 10.19 -32.07 -33.40
CA THR A 71 10.33 -30.66 -33.78
C THR A 71 10.76 -29.83 -32.57
N GLY A 72 11.67 -28.88 -32.79
CA GLY A 72 12.13 -27.95 -31.76
C GLY A 72 10.96 -27.21 -31.11
N GLN A 73 11.01 -27.09 -29.78
CA GLN A 73 10.00 -26.37 -29.00
C GLN A 73 10.72 -25.33 -28.16
N GLU A 74 10.45 -24.06 -28.46
CA GLU A 74 11.06 -22.92 -27.77
C GLU A 74 10.03 -22.22 -26.85
N ARG A 75 10.53 -21.44 -25.89
CA ARG A 75 9.72 -20.61 -24.99
C ARG A 75 9.97 -19.13 -25.22
N VAL A 76 8.94 -18.32 -25.02
CA VAL A 76 9.00 -16.86 -25.15
C VAL A 76 8.94 -16.23 -23.76
N ARG A 77 9.58 -15.08 -23.61
CA ARG A 77 9.54 -14.28 -22.39
C ARG A 77 8.54 -13.13 -22.54
N ALA A 78 7.78 -12.85 -21.49
CA ALA A 78 6.92 -11.67 -21.40
C ALA A 78 7.52 -10.65 -20.43
N ASN A 79 7.32 -9.36 -20.70
CA ASN A 79 7.77 -8.26 -19.84
C ASN A 79 6.63 -7.80 -18.93
N VAL A 80 6.94 -7.56 -17.65
CA VAL A 80 6.05 -6.92 -16.68
C VAL A 80 6.81 -5.76 -16.04
N SER A 81 6.18 -4.59 -15.94
CA SER A 81 6.79 -3.42 -15.29
C SER A 81 5.88 -2.72 -14.30
N ASN A 82 6.51 -1.95 -13.40
CA ASN A 82 5.86 -1.03 -12.48
C ASN A 82 6.65 0.30 -12.41
N ILE A 83 5.97 1.38 -12.04
CA ILE A 83 6.52 2.74 -11.96
C ILE A 83 6.44 3.26 -10.53
N VAL A 84 7.41 4.07 -10.11
CA VAL A 84 7.38 4.72 -8.79
C VAL A 84 6.40 5.89 -8.76
N GLN A 85 5.77 6.14 -7.61
CA GLN A 85 4.88 7.28 -7.38
C GLN A 85 5.57 8.40 -6.58
N ILE A 86 5.10 9.63 -6.72
CA ILE A 86 5.58 10.77 -5.93
C ILE A 86 4.62 10.98 -4.77
N HIS A 87 5.17 11.06 -3.57
CA HIS A 87 4.43 11.45 -2.38
C HIS A 87 5.02 12.76 -1.87
N HIS A 88 4.20 13.81 -1.81
CA HIS A 88 4.61 15.12 -1.35
C HIS A 88 3.45 15.84 -0.66
N GLU A 89 3.77 16.56 0.40
CA GLU A 89 2.80 17.36 1.14
C GLU A 89 3.49 18.66 1.59
N THR A 90 2.70 19.69 1.86
CA THR A 90 3.21 21.01 2.27
C THR A 90 2.53 21.44 3.56
N VAL A 91 3.32 21.96 4.49
CA VAL A 91 2.84 22.52 5.76
C VAL A 91 3.19 23.99 5.81
N GLU A 92 2.20 24.83 6.07
CA GLU A 92 2.37 26.27 6.23
C GLU A 92 1.73 26.73 7.54
N VAL A 93 2.50 27.40 8.39
CA VAL A 93 2.03 27.93 9.68
C VAL A 93 2.50 29.37 9.85
N SER A 94 1.58 30.24 10.26
CA SER A 94 1.88 31.65 10.54
C SER A 94 2.76 31.83 11.79
N TYR A 95 3.62 32.85 11.79
CA TYR A 95 4.47 33.18 12.94
C TYR A 95 3.67 33.42 14.23
N THR A 96 2.49 34.03 14.12
CA THR A 96 1.62 34.23 15.30
C THR A 96 1.12 32.91 15.86
N LYS A 97 0.80 31.92 15.03
CA LYS A 97 0.39 30.58 15.49
C LYS A 97 1.55 29.83 16.15
N LEU A 98 2.77 30.02 15.66
CA LEU A 98 3.98 29.50 16.32
C LEU A 98 4.26 30.14 17.68
N ALA A 99 4.00 31.43 17.83
CA ALA A 99 4.24 32.13 19.10
C ALA A 99 3.10 31.95 20.12
N ALA A 100 1.85 31.93 19.68
CA ALA A 100 0.67 31.97 20.54
C ALA A 100 0.13 30.56 20.88
N THR A 101 1.01 29.67 21.34
CA THR A 101 0.68 28.25 21.62
C THR A 101 -0.31 28.05 22.76
N GLN A 102 -0.47 29.05 23.63
CA GLN A 102 -1.44 29.03 24.75
C GLN A 102 -2.68 29.89 24.48
N ALA A 103 -2.83 30.49 23.29
CA ALA A 103 -4.07 31.15 22.89
C ALA A 103 -5.13 30.07 22.59
N LYS A 104 -5.89 29.70 23.62
CA LYS A 104 -6.90 28.63 23.58
C LYS A 104 -8.17 29.12 22.91
N ALA A 105 -8.75 28.28 22.05
CA ALA A 105 -10.06 28.52 21.47
C ALA A 105 -11.21 27.91 22.30
N GLY A 106 -10.87 26.99 23.21
CA GLY A 106 -11.81 26.34 24.14
C GLY A 106 -11.90 27.03 25.50
N ILE A 107 -12.12 26.24 26.55
CA ILE A 107 -12.22 26.75 27.92
C ILE A 107 -10.84 27.26 28.39
N ASN A 108 -10.81 28.51 28.87
CA ASN A 108 -9.60 29.12 29.40
C ASN A 108 -9.36 28.65 30.84
N ASN A 109 -8.74 27.48 30.99
CA ASN A 109 -8.32 26.90 32.26
C ASN A 109 -6.80 27.09 32.49
N ALA A 110 -6.25 26.57 33.60
CA ALA A 110 -4.81 26.63 33.88
C ALA A 110 -3.97 25.58 33.12
N GLU A 111 -4.62 24.55 32.55
CA GLU A 111 -3.96 23.44 31.85
C GLU A 111 -3.26 23.91 30.58
N ARG A 112 -2.14 23.31 30.20
CA ARG A 112 -1.41 23.74 28.99
C ARG A 112 -1.97 23.11 27.72
N ASN A 113 -1.82 23.80 26.60
CA ASN A 113 -1.93 23.17 25.29
C ASN A 113 -0.81 22.11 25.15
N PRO A 114 -1.14 20.85 24.78
CA PRO A 114 -0.14 19.80 24.58
C PRO A 114 0.77 20.07 23.38
N VAL A 115 0.31 20.84 22.38
CA VAL A 115 1.11 21.18 21.20
C VAL A 115 1.89 22.46 21.48
N THR A 116 3.20 22.33 21.73
CA THR A 116 4.10 23.45 22.03
C THR A 116 4.80 24.01 20.78
N ASN A 117 4.92 23.21 19.72
CA ASN A 117 5.33 23.65 18.40
C ASN A 117 4.35 23.13 17.34
N GLU A 118 3.59 24.03 16.74
CA GLU A 118 2.58 23.67 15.75
C GLU A 118 3.22 23.14 14.47
N LEU A 119 4.35 23.69 14.03
CA LEU A 119 4.99 23.26 12.79
C LEU A 119 5.45 21.81 12.90
N ASP A 120 6.13 21.46 13.98
CA ASP A 120 6.61 20.09 14.22
C ASP A 120 5.43 19.11 14.28
N TRP A 121 4.35 19.49 14.98
CA TRP A 121 3.16 18.66 15.09
C TRP A 121 2.47 18.40 13.74
N GLN A 122 2.32 19.45 12.92
CA GLN A 122 1.74 19.34 11.59
C GLN A 122 2.62 18.50 10.66
N VAL A 123 3.94 18.69 10.70
CA VAL A 123 4.90 17.87 9.94
C VAL A 123 4.78 16.40 10.34
N GLU A 124 4.66 16.09 11.63
CA GLU A 124 4.46 14.71 12.09
C GLU A 124 3.14 14.10 11.57
N GLN A 125 2.04 14.88 11.56
CA GLN A 125 0.77 14.40 11.04
C GLN A 125 0.82 14.16 9.52
N MET A 126 1.52 15.01 8.78
CA MET A 126 1.74 14.83 7.34
C MET A 126 2.59 13.60 7.04
N LEU A 127 3.67 13.38 7.78
CA LEU A 127 4.48 12.16 7.64
C LEU A 127 3.66 10.88 7.90
N LYS A 128 2.79 10.89 8.92
CA LYS A 128 1.87 9.77 9.21
C LYS A 128 0.85 9.56 8.09
N GLN A 129 0.30 10.63 7.52
CA GLN A 129 -0.62 10.53 6.37
C GLN A 129 0.09 9.97 5.15
N MET A 130 1.28 10.48 4.83
CA MET A 130 2.09 10.02 3.70
C MET A 130 2.38 8.52 3.79
N VAL A 131 2.76 8.01 4.96
CA VAL A 131 3.02 6.57 5.13
C VAL A 131 1.75 5.74 4.91
N ARG A 132 0.58 6.24 5.34
CA ARG A 132 -0.71 5.58 5.07
C ARG A 132 -1.12 5.64 3.59
N ASP A 133 -0.78 6.71 2.89
CA ASP A 133 -1.02 6.82 1.44
C ASP A 133 -0.10 5.89 0.64
N ILE A 134 1.14 5.69 1.10
CA ILE A 134 2.06 4.69 0.56
C ILE A 134 1.46 3.28 0.73
N GLU A 135 1.01 2.93 1.94
CA GLU A 135 0.32 1.67 2.22
C GLU A 135 -0.89 1.46 1.29
N PHE A 136 -1.72 2.50 1.15
CA PHE A 136 -2.87 2.45 0.26
C PHE A 136 -2.45 2.22 -1.20
N SER A 137 -1.42 2.94 -1.66
CA SER A 137 -0.91 2.82 -3.04
C SER A 137 -0.36 1.41 -3.31
N PHE A 138 0.31 0.80 -2.32
CA PHE A 138 0.81 -0.56 -2.45
C PHE A 138 -0.27 -1.64 -2.48
N LEU A 139 -1.38 -1.44 -1.75
CA LEU A 139 -2.47 -2.44 -1.74
C LEU A 139 -3.49 -2.21 -2.85
N ARG A 140 -3.90 -0.97 -3.07
CA ARG A 140 -5.05 -0.56 -3.89
C ARG A 140 -4.73 0.46 -4.98
N GLY A 141 -3.45 0.78 -5.19
CA GLY A 141 -3.02 1.71 -6.23
C GLY A 141 -3.46 1.26 -7.62
N THR A 142 -3.83 2.23 -8.46
CA THR A 142 -4.15 2.02 -9.87
C THR A 142 -2.94 2.39 -10.72
N TYR A 143 -2.56 1.56 -11.67
CA TYR A 143 -1.37 1.75 -12.49
C TYR A 143 -1.60 2.84 -13.52
N ASN A 144 -0.74 3.85 -13.51
CA ASN A 144 -0.70 4.86 -14.55
C ASN A 144 0.74 5.23 -14.92
N LYS A 145 1.11 4.94 -16.17
CA LYS A 145 2.37 5.37 -16.77
C LYS A 145 2.09 6.48 -17.78
N PRO A 146 2.27 7.75 -17.40
CA PRO A 146 1.94 8.86 -18.27
C PRO A 146 2.96 8.99 -19.42
N ALA A 147 2.50 9.44 -20.58
CA ALA A 147 3.35 9.74 -21.73
C ALA A 147 4.04 11.11 -21.62
N ASP A 148 3.53 11.99 -20.75
CA ASP A 148 4.02 13.34 -20.52
C ASP A 148 3.79 13.79 -19.07
N ASN A 149 4.10 15.06 -18.75
CA ASN A 149 3.95 15.61 -17.40
C ASN A 149 2.56 16.23 -17.14
N THR A 150 1.54 15.91 -17.94
CA THR A 150 0.17 16.41 -17.72
C THR A 150 -0.64 15.50 -16.81
N VAL A 151 -0.20 14.25 -16.62
CA VAL A 151 -0.85 13.26 -15.76
C VAL A 151 0.17 12.69 -14.77
N ALA A 152 -0.23 12.51 -13.52
CA ALA A 152 0.63 11.95 -12.49
C ALA A 152 0.88 10.45 -12.71
N ARG A 153 2.12 10.01 -12.48
CA ARG A 153 2.46 8.58 -12.39
C ARG A 153 1.86 7.95 -11.15
N GLN A 154 1.32 6.74 -11.29
CA GLN A 154 0.69 6.01 -10.21
C GLN A 154 1.20 4.56 -10.18
N THR A 155 1.64 4.12 -9.00
CA THR A 155 2.18 2.78 -8.79
C THR A 155 1.05 1.75 -8.87
N ARG A 156 1.30 0.61 -9.52
CA ARG A 156 0.38 -0.53 -9.51
C ARG A 156 0.31 -1.13 -8.11
N GLY A 157 -0.89 -1.22 -7.55
CA GLY A 157 -1.14 -1.91 -6.28
C GLY A 157 -1.21 -3.43 -6.45
N LEU A 158 -1.04 -4.16 -5.35
CA LEU A 158 -1.09 -5.62 -5.32
C LEU A 158 -2.41 -6.16 -5.85
N LEU A 159 -3.55 -5.58 -5.44
CA LEU A 159 -4.87 -6.04 -5.88
C LEU A 159 -5.11 -5.84 -7.38
N GLU A 160 -4.49 -4.83 -7.99
CA GLU A 160 -4.56 -4.64 -9.44
C GLU A 160 -3.58 -5.56 -10.18
N ALA A 161 -2.43 -5.88 -9.55
CA ALA A 161 -1.46 -6.82 -10.12
C ALA A 161 -1.94 -8.28 -10.10
N ILE A 162 -2.79 -8.65 -9.14
CA ILE A 162 -3.40 -9.98 -9.05
C ILE A 162 -4.53 -10.08 -10.08
N VAL A 163 -4.24 -10.71 -11.21
CA VAL A 163 -5.22 -10.98 -12.28
C VAL A 163 -5.70 -12.44 -12.25
N THR A 164 -4.82 -13.36 -11.88
CA THR A 164 -5.11 -14.80 -11.74
C THR A 164 -5.32 -15.17 -10.27
N ASN A 165 -5.84 -16.38 -10.01
CA ASN A 165 -6.06 -16.90 -8.65
C ASN A 165 -6.99 -16.01 -7.81
N VAL A 166 -8.10 -15.59 -8.42
CA VAL A 166 -9.11 -14.75 -7.78
C VAL A 166 -10.37 -15.55 -7.55
N VAL A 167 -10.75 -15.72 -6.28
CA VAL A 167 -12.07 -16.24 -5.88
C VAL A 167 -12.97 -15.04 -5.59
N ALA A 168 -13.97 -14.83 -6.45
CA ALA A 168 -14.91 -13.72 -6.30
C ALA A 168 -15.93 -14.00 -5.19
N GLY A 169 -15.66 -13.49 -3.99
CA GLY A 169 -16.59 -13.62 -2.85
C GLY A 169 -17.85 -12.76 -2.92
N GLY A 170 -17.89 -11.78 -3.83
CA GLY A 170 -18.98 -10.79 -3.87
C GLY A 170 -19.13 -10.05 -2.53
N ALA A 171 -20.37 -9.69 -2.18
CA ALA A 171 -20.70 -9.12 -0.86
C ALA A 171 -21.02 -10.22 0.19
N ALA A 172 -20.65 -11.48 -0.06
CA ALA A 172 -20.91 -12.57 0.86
C ALA A 172 -19.96 -12.53 2.07
N THR A 173 -20.39 -13.14 3.16
CA THR A 173 -19.53 -13.39 4.32
C THR A 173 -18.37 -14.30 3.91
N LEU A 174 -17.17 -13.99 4.39
CA LEU A 174 -16.01 -14.86 4.20
C LEU A 174 -16.26 -16.20 4.90
N THR A 175 -16.30 -17.29 4.13
CA THR A 175 -16.41 -18.66 4.67
C THR A 175 -15.05 -19.36 4.64
N GLU A 176 -14.93 -20.44 5.43
CA GLU A 176 -13.76 -21.34 5.37
C GLU A 176 -13.57 -21.89 3.96
N ASP A 177 -14.65 -22.34 3.32
CA ASP A 177 -14.63 -22.87 1.94
C ASP A 177 -14.02 -21.87 0.96
N MET A 178 -14.35 -20.58 1.04
CA MET A 178 -13.77 -19.56 0.15
C MET A 178 -12.25 -19.42 0.32
N VAL A 179 -11.74 -19.62 1.54
CA VAL A 179 -10.30 -19.58 1.81
C VAL A 179 -9.63 -20.85 1.30
N LEU A 180 -10.25 -22.02 1.51
CA LEU A 180 -9.75 -23.29 1.00
C LEU A 180 -9.73 -23.34 -0.53
N ASP A 181 -10.80 -22.88 -1.19
CA ASP A 181 -10.89 -22.76 -2.65
C ASP A 181 -9.79 -21.83 -3.21
N LEU A 182 -9.51 -20.73 -2.50
CA LEU A 182 -8.43 -19.82 -2.88
C LEU A 182 -7.06 -20.51 -2.74
N LEU A 183 -6.81 -21.22 -1.63
CA LEU A 183 -5.55 -21.93 -1.40
C LEU A 183 -5.35 -23.06 -2.41
N GLU A 184 -6.40 -23.82 -2.74
CA GLU A 184 -6.38 -24.85 -3.78
C GLU A 184 -6.07 -24.21 -5.15
N SER A 185 -6.77 -23.14 -5.53
CA SER A 185 -6.49 -22.41 -6.77
C SER A 185 -5.05 -21.90 -6.85
N VAL A 186 -4.48 -21.43 -5.74
CA VAL A 186 -3.09 -20.95 -5.72
C VAL A 186 -2.11 -22.13 -5.81
N TRP A 187 -2.38 -23.24 -5.13
CA TRP A 187 -1.58 -24.46 -5.19
C TRP A 187 -1.52 -25.05 -6.60
N ASP A 188 -2.66 -25.20 -7.25
CA ASP A 188 -2.75 -25.77 -8.60
C ASP A 188 -2.04 -24.92 -9.65
N ASN A 189 -2.00 -23.60 -9.44
CA ASN A 189 -1.24 -22.66 -10.26
C ASN A 189 0.22 -22.49 -9.80
N GLY A 190 0.68 -23.28 -8.83
CA GLY A 190 2.07 -23.34 -8.35
C GLY A 190 2.52 -22.14 -7.51
N GLY A 191 1.58 -21.38 -6.94
CA GLY A 191 1.87 -20.17 -6.16
C GLY A 191 2.15 -20.39 -4.67
N ILE A 192 1.84 -21.58 -4.13
CA ILE A 192 2.23 -22.02 -2.77
C ILE A 192 2.76 -23.46 -2.90
N GLN A 193 3.82 -23.78 -2.17
CA GLN A 193 4.42 -25.12 -2.11
C GLN A 193 4.56 -25.61 -0.66
N GLU A 194 4.73 -26.91 -0.46
CA GLU A 194 4.74 -27.57 0.87
C GLU A 194 5.76 -26.98 1.87
N SER A 195 6.83 -26.35 1.37
CA SER A 195 7.89 -25.75 2.18
C SER A 195 7.75 -24.23 2.37
N GLU A 196 6.72 -23.60 1.81
CA GLU A 196 6.57 -22.15 1.79
C GLU A 196 5.56 -21.65 2.81
N THR A 197 5.89 -20.56 3.49
CA THR A 197 4.97 -19.88 4.41
C THR A 197 4.10 -18.90 3.64
N ALA A 198 2.80 -19.17 3.55
CA ALA A 198 1.83 -18.22 3.02
C ALA A 198 1.42 -17.19 4.10
N THR A 199 1.30 -15.92 3.71
CA THR A 199 0.80 -14.84 4.59
C THR A 199 -0.60 -14.44 4.16
N LEU A 200 -1.58 -14.54 5.06
CA LEU A 200 -2.94 -14.08 4.81
C LEU A 200 -3.09 -12.61 5.24
N LEU A 201 -3.37 -11.75 4.26
CA LEU A 201 -3.72 -10.35 4.48
C LEU A 201 -5.25 -10.20 4.44
N CYS A 202 -5.86 -9.79 5.54
CA CYS A 202 -7.30 -9.52 5.61
C CYS A 202 -7.58 -8.18 6.28
N GLY A 203 -8.70 -7.56 5.92
CA GLY A 203 -9.22 -6.41 6.67
C GLY A 203 -9.77 -6.86 8.03
N SER A 204 -10.08 -5.93 8.93
CA SER A 204 -10.75 -6.26 10.18
C SER A 204 -12.19 -6.70 9.90
N VAL A 205 -12.41 -8.02 9.78
CA VAL A 205 -13.74 -8.62 9.69
C VAL A 205 -14.13 -9.13 11.07
N HIS A 206 -15.30 -8.75 11.57
CA HIS A 206 -15.93 -9.41 12.71
C HIS A 206 -16.48 -10.75 12.21
N PRO A 207 -15.92 -11.91 12.60
CA PRO A 207 -16.57 -13.18 12.28
C PRO A 207 -17.94 -13.19 12.98
N PRO A 208 -19.05 -13.50 12.28
CA PRO A 208 -20.31 -13.72 12.97
C PRO A 208 -20.17 -14.89 13.94
N ALA A 209 -20.74 -14.70 15.14
CA ALA A 209 -20.77 -15.69 16.22
C ALA A 209 -21.44 -17.01 15.82
#